data_AF-A0A1M4VSA6-F1
#
_entry.id   AF-A0A1M4VSA6-F1
#
_cell.length_a   1.000
_cell.length_b   1.000
_cell.length_c   1.000
_cell.angle_alpha   90.00
_cell.angle_beta   90.00
_cell.angle_gamma   90.00
#
_symmetry.space_group_name_H-M   'P 1'
#
loop_
_entity.id
_entity.type
_entity.pdbx_description
1 polymer ?
#
loop_
_entity_poly.entity_id
_entity_poly.type
_entity_poly.pdbx_seq_one_letter_code
_entity_poly.pdbx_strand_id
1 'polypeptide(L)'
;MEVLDGTTIFWLFALGLLVGGAVKLVMWNTTVNLVSNLVAGVMGSVVVGGLTAALQLPGGLLFAFVGSLSILFILNVFHMESQKAH
;
A
#
# COMPACT_ATOMS: atom_id res chain seq x y z
N MET A 1 21.40 7.31 -8.28
CA MET A 1 20.38 6.76 -9.18
C MET A 1 19.72 5.60 -8.45
N GLU A 2 18.51 5.75 -7.94
CA GLU A 2 17.71 4.58 -7.54
C GLU A 2 17.26 3.90 -8.83
N VAL A 3 17.91 2.80 -9.17
CA VAL A 3 17.51 1.96 -10.29
C VAL A 3 16.41 1.03 -9.78
N LEU A 4 15.35 0.86 -10.56
CA LEU A 4 14.34 -0.14 -10.29
C LEU A 4 14.93 -1.53 -10.59
N ASP A 5 15.72 -2.03 -9.65
CA ASP A 5 16.36 -3.33 -9.69
C ASP A 5 15.51 -4.37 -8.92
N GLY A 6 15.80 -5.65 -9.11
CA GLY A 6 15.07 -6.76 -8.49
C GLY A 6 15.00 -6.64 -6.96
N THR A 7 16.06 -6.11 -6.33
CA THR A 7 16.07 -5.83 -4.89
C THR A 7 15.05 -4.76 -4.51
N THR A 8 14.95 -3.67 -5.27
CA THR A 8 13.97 -2.60 -5.03
C THR A 8 12.55 -3.13 -5.17
N ILE A 9 12.29 -3.90 -6.23
CA ILE A 9 10.98 -4.52 -6.47
C ILE A 9 10.59 -5.45 -5.32
N PHE A 10 11.53 -6.28 -4.83
CA PHE A 10 11.32 -7.12 -3.66
C PHE A 10 10.91 -6.29 -2.43
N TRP A 11 11.61 -5.19 -2.16
CA TRP A 11 11.30 -4.32 -1.03
C TRP A 11 9.95 -3.63 -1.17
N LEU A 12 9.55 -3.22 -2.38
CA LEU A 12 8.22 -2.67 -2.63
C LEU A 12 7.15 -3.71 -2.26
N PHE A 13 7.26 -4.94 -2.76
CA PHE A 13 6.33 -6.02 -2.40
C PHE A 13 6.32 -6.33 -0.90
N ALA A 14 7.49 -6.44 -0.28
CA ALA A 14 7.62 -6.72 1.14
C ALA A 14 6.97 -5.61 1.99
N LEU A 15 7.20 -4.33 1.64
CA LEU A 15 6.57 -3.20 2.30
C LEU A 15 5.06 -3.23 2.13
N GLY A 16 4.56 -3.44 0.92
CA GLY A 16 3.12 -3.48 0.68
C GLY A 16 2.41 -4.61 1.45
N LEU A 17 3.04 -5.79 1.55
CA LEU A 17 2.54 -6.90 2.35
C LEU A 17 2.56 -6.56 3.86
N LEU A 18 3.68 -6.01 4.34
CA LEU A 18 3.84 -5.63 5.75
C LEU A 18 2.82 -4.58 6.14
N VAL A 19 2.66 -3.52 5.34
CA VAL A 19 1.70 -2.44 5.59
C VAL A 19 0.27 -2.95 5.53
N GLY A 20 -0.11 -3.70 4.49
CA GLY A 20 -1.45 -4.26 4.37
C GLY A 20 -1.82 -5.18 5.53
N GLY A 21 -0.87 -6.00 6.00
CA GLY A 21 -1.02 -6.86 7.17
C GLY A 21 -1.11 -6.08 8.48
N ALA A 22 -0.20 -5.13 8.71
CA ALA A 22 -0.19 -4.30 9.91
C ALA A 22 -1.48 -3.46 10.04
N VAL A 23 -1.93 -2.83 8.95
CA VAL A 23 -3.19 -2.07 8.93
C VAL A 23 -4.38 -2.96 9.26
N LYS A 24 -4.42 -4.20 8.74
CA LYS A 24 -5.51 -5.12 9.09
C LYS A 24 -5.48 -5.52 10.56
N LEU A 25 -4.31 -5.77 11.14
CA LEU A 25 -4.17 -6.07 12.57
C LEU A 25 -4.65 -4.92 13.44
N VAL A 26 -4.28 -3.68 13.09
CA VAL A 26 -4.73 -2.48 13.83
C VAL A 26 -6.25 -2.27 13.71
N MET A 27 -6.83 -2.57 12.54
CA MET A 27 -8.27 -2.40 12.30
C MET A 27 -9.13 -3.59 12.75
N TRP A 28 -8.50 -4.70 13.17
CA TRP A 28 -9.08 -5.94 13.69
C TRP A 28 -10.21 -6.54 12.84
N ASN A 29 -11.43 -6.01 12.92
CA ASN A 29 -12.61 -6.54 12.22
C ASN A 29 -13.58 -5.49 11.65
N THR A 30 -13.22 -4.21 11.68
CA THR A 30 -14.17 -3.12 11.33
C THR A 30 -14.09 -2.69 9.86
N THR A 31 -13.20 -3.30 9.08
CA THR A 31 -12.85 -2.85 7.73
C THR A 31 -12.62 -4.00 6.74
N VAL A 32 -12.16 -3.65 5.53
CA VAL A 32 -12.07 -4.51 4.33
C VAL A 32 -11.43 -5.87 4.64
N ASN A 33 -11.84 -6.90 3.91
CA ASN A 33 -11.26 -8.25 3.97
C ASN A 33 -9.72 -8.24 3.86
N LEU A 34 -9.08 -9.16 4.59
CA LEU A 34 -7.62 -9.30 4.71
C LEU A 34 -6.94 -9.33 3.33
N VAL A 35 -7.45 -10.15 2.41
CA VAL A 35 -6.89 -10.31 1.06
C VAL A 35 -6.92 -8.98 0.30
N SER A 36 -8.03 -8.24 0.38
CA SER A 36 -8.16 -6.95 -0.30
C SER A 36 -7.19 -5.92 0.28
N ASN A 37 -7.03 -5.90 1.61
CA ASN A 37 -6.09 -4.99 2.29
C ASN A 37 -4.62 -5.32 1.95
N LEU A 38 -4.27 -6.59 1.84
CA LEU A 38 -2.93 -7.00 1.40
C LEU A 38 -2.66 -6.62 -0.06
N VAL A 39 -3.59 -6.93 -0.96
CA VAL A 39 -3.45 -6.61 -2.39
C VAL A 39 -3.36 -5.11 -2.60
N ALA A 40 -4.20 -4.33 -1.92
CA ALA A 40 -4.16 -2.87 -1.97
C ALA A 40 -2.83 -2.30 -1.45
N GLY A 41 -2.31 -2.85 -0.36
CA GLY A 41 -1.04 -2.42 0.22
C GLY A 41 0.11 -2.67 -0.74
N VAL A 42 0.14 -3.87 -1.34
CA VAL A 42 1.10 -4.26 -2.39
C VAL A 42 1.00 -3.34 -3.61
N MET A 43 -0.17 -3.24 -4.22
CA MET A 43 -0.37 -2.42 -5.41
C MET A 43 -0.01 -0.95 -5.16
N GLY A 44 -0.39 -0.42 -4.00
CA GLY A 44 -0.06 0.95 -3.64
C GLY A 44 1.43 1.20 -3.46
N SER A 45 2.15 0.27 -2.84
CA SER A 45 3.60 0.37 -2.70
C SER A 45 4.31 0.31 -4.06
N VAL A 46 3.90 -0.61 -4.95
CA VAL A 46 4.54 -0.80 -6.25
C VAL A 46 4.27 0.39 -7.17
N VAL A 47 3.03 0.91 -7.19
CA VAL A 47 2.67 2.04 -8.04
C VAL A 47 3.37 3.32 -7.57
N VAL A 48 3.30 3.65 -6.28
CA VAL A 48 3.88 4.91 -5.77
C VAL A 48 5.41 4.84 -5.70
N GLY A 49 5.97 3.69 -5.31
CA GLY A 49 7.41 3.44 -5.35
C GLY A 49 7.97 3.43 -6.77
N GLY A 50 7.27 2.80 -7.71
CA GLY A 50 7.65 2.78 -9.12
C GLY A 50 7.61 4.16 -9.77
N LEU A 51 6.56 4.95 -9.49
CA LEU A 51 6.46 6.34 -9.98
C LEU A 51 7.57 7.23 -9.44
N THR A 52 7.89 7.11 -8.16
CA THR A 52 8.96 7.90 -7.53
C THR A 52 10.33 7.52 -8.05
N ALA A 53 10.59 6.23 -8.28
CA ALA A 53 11.79 5.77 -8.97
C ALA A 53 11.88 6.32 -10.41
N ALA A 54 10.78 6.30 -11.17
CA ALA A 54 10.73 6.81 -12.54
C ALA A 54 10.97 8.33 -12.63
N LEU A 55 10.46 9.09 -11.67
CA LEU A 55 10.62 10.55 -11.58
C LEU A 55 11.92 10.97 -10.88
N GLN A 56 12.77 10.01 -10.47
CA GLN A 56 14.03 10.24 -9.77
C GLN A 56 13.87 11.04 -8.47
N LEU A 57 12.74 10.87 -7.78
CA LEU A 57 12.47 11.52 -6.51
C LEU A 57 13.22 10.80 -5.38
N PRO A 58 13.83 11.53 -4.44
CA PRO A 58 14.56 10.91 -3.34
C PRO A 58 13.61 10.16 -2.38
N GLY A 59 13.99 8.94 -1.98
CA GLY A 59 13.29 8.17 -0.95
C GLY A 59 12.11 7.35 -1.46
N GLY A 60 12.25 6.69 -2.62
CA GLY A 60 11.17 5.94 -3.26
C GLY A 60 10.48 4.92 -2.36
N LEU A 61 11.21 4.25 -1.45
CA LEU A 61 10.62 3.32 -0.47
C LEU A 61 9.71 4.03 0.56
N LEU A 62 10.11 5.20 1.05
CA LEU A 62 9.28 5.96 2.00
C LEU A 62 8.00 6.45 1.33
N PHE A 63 8.10 6.92 0.08
CA PHE A 63 6.91 7.30 -0.68
C PHE A 63 6.04 6.09 -1.02
N ALA A 64 6.62 4.94 -1.36
CA ALA A 64 5.89 3.69 -1.54
C ALA A 64 5.08 3.32 -0.29
N PHE A 65 5.70 3.44 0.90
CA PHE A 65 5.03 3.21 2.18
C PHE A 65 3.86 4.16 2.40
N VAL A 66 4.08 5.47 2.23
CA VAL A 66 3.02 6.49 2.40
C VAL A 66 1.90 6.31 1.36
N GLY A 67 2.26 5.98 0.12
CA GLY A 67 1.32 5.68 -0.96
C GLY A 67 0.45 4.46 -0.67
N SER A 68 1.08 3.39 -0.18
CA SER A 68 0.39 2.18 0.30
C SER A 68 -0.62 2.50 1.40
N LEU A 69 -0.21 3.25 2.44
CA LEU A 69 -1.11 3.70 3.51
C LEU A 69 -2.27 4.56 2.98
N SER A 70 -2.01 5.46 2.04
CA SER A 70 -3.03 6.34 1.46
C SER A 70 -4.08 5.54 0.66
N ILE A 71 -3.65 4.57 -0.14
CA ILE A 71 -4.54 3.70 -0.91
C ILE A 71 -5.38 2.81 0.03
N LEU A 72 -4.75 2.25 1.06
CA LEU A 72 -5.45 1.48 2.09
C LEU A 72 -6.47 2.33 2.83
N PHE A 73 -6.12 3.57 3.17
CA PHE A 73 -7.06 4.51 3.80
C PHE A 73 -8.26 4.76 2.90
N ILE A 74 -8.05 5.11 1.63
CA ILE A 74 -9.11 5.36 0.65
C ILE A 74 -10.04 4.13 0.52
N LEU A 75 -9.46 2.94 0.33
CA LEU A 75 -10.23 1.69 0.21
C LEU A 75 -11.03 1.38 1.47
N ASN A 76 -10.46 1.61 2.66
CA ASN A 76 -11.17 1.41 3.92
C ASN A 76 -12.33 2.40 4.08
N VAL A 77 -12.15 3.69 3.72
CA VAL A 77 -13.22 4.70 3.76
C VAL A 77 -14.39 4.29 2.85
N PHE A 78 -14.11 3.94 1.59
CA PHE A 78 -15.17 3.54 0.66
C PHE A 78 -15.86 2.23 1.05
N HIS A 79 -15.12 1.28 1.63
CA HIS A 79 -15.71 0.04 2.13
C HIS A 79 -16.66 0.27 3.30
N MET A 80 -16.29 1.17 4.23
CA MET A 80 -17.17 1.54 5.34
C MET A 80 -18.43 2.26 4.85
N GLU A 81 -18.33 3.14 3.85
CA GLU A 81 -19.49 3.82 3.27
C GLU A 81 -20.43 2.84 2.56
N SER A 82 -19.87 1.87 1.82
CA SER A 82 -20.65 0.81 1.18
C SER A 82 -21.40 -0.07 2.18
N GLN A 83 -20.86 -0.30 3.39
CA GLN A 83 -21.56 -1.04 4.44
C GLN A 83 -22.67 -0.24 5.11
N LYS A 84 -22.52 1.09 5.25
CA LYS A 84 -23.54 1.96 5.83
C LYS A 84 -24.74 2.23 4.90
N ALA A 85 -24.55 2.07 3.59
CA ALA A 85 -25.59 2.27 2.59
C ALA A 85 -26.55 1.07 2.45
N HIS A 86 -26.31 -0.01 3.20
CA HIS A 86 -27.16 -1.21 3.30
C HIS A 86 -27.73 -1.36 4.71
#